data_AF-A0A2N5SET9-F1
#
_entry.id   AF-A0A2N5SET9-F1
#
_cell.length_a   1.000
_cell.length_b   1.000
_cell.length_c   1.000
_cell.angle_alpha   90.00
_cell.angle_beta   90.00
_cell.angle_gamma   90.00
#
_symmetry.space_group_name_H-M   'P 1'
#
loop_
_entity.id
_entity.type
_entity.pdbx_description
1 polymer ?
#
loop_
_entity_poly.entity_id
_entity_poly.type
_entity_poly.pdbx_seq_one_letter_code
_entity_poly.pdbx_strand_id
1 'polypeptide(L)'
;MEDLPRRLGTIQSQQFSQSGEMMFIGYKIMILGKEKRKTGVRSKSRFPMHPPGKRSKPRSNPGLLLQSGLTLEKHQSMTTIDSLPYYDRDLDIIPNLRQRIEREIELEMKSTPQPVLSANQTPTHHPFLSEFPDVPSARSSRLADKSDPNYQSHGSKDSLDIERFNIPYPDDHTHLKGWEDALSNTKSQLEHQRLRLINLDLIGKHGANHWKLSNFLVEQEIPKVEKLVEHYKNEIDNVNRRRKAHQTDVGDRLTDLAQKWQNLISTNISLEITNLNLKLEVEALQQEAANLKQSLST
;
A
#
# COMPACT_ATOMS: atom_id res chain seq x y z
N MET A 1 61.01 38.69 -10.94
CA MET A 1 60.30 38.93 -12.22
C MET A 1 59.68 37.60 -12.60
N GLU A 2 58.38 37.35 -12.51
CA GLU A 2 57.22 38.21 -12.40
C GLU A 2 56.08 37.46 -11.68
N ASP A 3 55.30 38.23 -10.93
CA ASP A 3 54.03 37.90 -10.29
C ASP A 3 52.85 38.10 -11.27
N LEU A 4 51.91 37.13 -11.29
CA LEU A 4 50.43 37.24 -11.51
C LEU A 4 49.86 37.92 -12.80
N PRO A 5 48.57 37.68 -13.21
CA PRO A 5 47.60 36.67 -12.74
C PRO A 5 46.81 35.91 -13.85
N ARG A 6 46.46 34.65 -13.54
CA ARG A 6 45.22 33.99 -14.04
C ARG A 6 44.04 34.47 -13.20
N ARG A 7 43.34 35.54 -13.61
CA ARG A 7 42.08 36.01 -12.97
C ARG A 7 41.04 36.58 -13.96
N LEU A 8 40.90 35.98 -15.13
CA LEU A 8 39.83 36.38 -16.09
C LEU A 8 38.80 35.28 -16.39
N GLY A 9 38.97 34.06 -15.90
CA GLY A 9 38.05 32.95 -16.17
C GLY A 9 36.87 32.78 -15.22
N THR A 10 36.93 33.36 -14.01
CA THR A 10 35.96 33.03 -12.94
C THR A 10 34.80 34.05 -12.80
N ILE A 11 34.92 35.25 -13.37
CA ILE A 11 33.92 36.31 -13.19
C ILE A 11 32.72 36.16 -14.15
N GLN A 12 32.93 35.59 -15.35
CA GLN A 12 31.84 35.42 -16.32
C GLN A 12 30.88 34.27 -15.98
N SER A 13 31.34 33.21 -15.33
CA SER A 13 30.48 32.09 -14.91
C SER A 13 29.56 32.46 -13.75
N GLN A 14 29.97 33.39 -12.88
CA GLN A 14 29.20 33.79 -11.71
C GLN A 14 28.12 34.85 -12.03
N GLN A 15 28.34 35.69 -13.04
CA GLN A 15 27.32 36.63 -13.55
C GLN A 15 26.19 35.93 -14.33
N PHE A 16 26.47 34.84 -15.04
CA PHE A 16 25.44 34.08 -15.77
C PHE A 16 24.52 33.29 -14.83
N SER A 17 25.02 32.83 -13.69
CA SER A 17 24.23 32.11 -12.68
C SER A 17 23.23 33.02 -11.95
N GLN A 18 23.62 34.26 -11.60
CA GLN A 18 22.72 35.21 -10.92
C GLN A 18 21.63 35.78 -11.84
N SER A 19 21.93 35.95 -13.14
CA SER A 19 20.95 36.38 -14.14
C SER A 19 19.83 35.34 -14.35
N GLY A 20 20.19 34.05 -14.33
CA GLY A 20 19.23 32.94 -14.43
C GLY A 20 18.28 32.87 -13.23
N GLU A 21 18.79 32.98 -12.01
CA GLU A 21 17.96 32.91 -10.80
C GLU A 21 16.98 34.09 -10.66
N MET A 22 17.38 35.30 -11.06
CA MET A 22 16.51 36.49 -11.01
C MET A 22 15.35 36.41 -12.02
N MET A 23 15.55 35.78 -13.17
CA MET A 23 14.48 35.52 -14.15
C MET A 23 13.46 34.49 -13.66
N PHE A 24 13.90 33.46 -12.93
CA PHE A 24 13.01 32.45 -12.35
C PHE A 24 12.16 32.97 -11.17
N ILE A 25 12.72 33.86 -10.35
CA ILE A 25 11.98 34.49 -9.24
C ILE A 25 10.96 35.52 -9.79
N GLY A 26 11.32 36.26 -10.83
CA GLY A 26 10.41 37.21 -11.49
C GLY A 26 9.18 36.56 -12.13
N TYR A 27 9.35 35.38 -12.76
CA TYR A 27 8.22 34.63 -13.33
C TYR A 27 7.31 34.00 -12.27
N LYS A 28 7.85 33.62 -11.11
CA LYS A 28 7.07 33.03 -10.01
C LYS A 28 6.16 34.05 -9.31
N ILE A 29 6.56 35.32 -9.26
CA ILE A 29 5.74 36.40 -8.69
C ILE A 29 4.60 36.83 -9.64
N MET A 30 4.81 36.72 -10.96
CA MET A 30 3.80 37.14 -11.95
C MET A 30 2.63 36.16 -12.10
N ILE A 31 2.84 34.87 -11.83
CA ILE A 31 1.81 33.82 -11.95
C ILE A 31 0.89 33.77 -10.72
N LEU A 32 1.37 34.19 -9.54
CA LEU A 32 0.57 34.21 -8.30
C LEU A 32 -0.37 35.43 -8.17
N GLY A 33 -0.36 36.37 -9.13
CA GLY A 33 -1.08 37.64 -9.04
C GLY A 33 -2.43 37.71 -9.75
N LYS A 34 -2.90 36.68 -10.47
CA LYS A 34 -4.08 36.79 -11.36
C LYS A 34 -5.34 36.01 -10.99
N GLU A 35 -5.39 35.34 -9.84
CA GLU A 35 -6.52 34.44 -9.54
C GLU A 35 -7.33 34.85 -8.30
N LYS A 36 -7.74 36.12 -8.24
CA LYS A 36 -8.86 36.54 -7.37
C LYS A 36 -9.63 37.67 -8.02
N ARG A 37 -10.81 37.37 -8.59
CA ARG A 37 -12.02 38.23 -8.61
C ARG A 37 -13.21 37.57 -9.34
N LYS A 38 -14.26 37.30 -8.54
CA LYS A 38 -15.70 37.59 -8.77
C LYS A 38 -16.63 36.62 -9.55
N THR A 39 -17.59 36.09 -8.75
CA THR A 39 -19.07 36.11 -8.92
C THR A 39 -19.68 35.26 -10.05
N GLY A 40 -20.66 34.38 -9.84
CA GLY A 40 -21.86 34.48 -9.00
C GLY A 40 -23.07 34.89 -9.86
N VAL A 41 -23.72 33.95 -10.56
CA VAL A 41 -25.06 34.13 -11.17
C VAL A 41 -25.84 32.80 -11.20
N ARG A 42 -27.14 32.92 -10.95
CA ARG A 42 -28.20 31.92 -10.74
C ARG A 42 -29.10 31.83 -11.99
N SER A 43 -29.46 30.63 -12.44
CA SER A 43 -30.70 30.29 -13.20
C SER A 43 -30.82 28.75 -13.29
N LYS A 44 -31.88 28.07 -12.79
CA LYS A 44 -33.25 27.83 -13.29
C LYS A 44 -33.36 27.30 -14.74
N SER A 45 -33.52 25.98 -14.89
CA SER A 45 -34.39 25.28 -15.87
C SER A 45 -34.32 23.76 -15.57
N ARG A 46 -35.38 23.11 -15.05
CA ARG A 46 -36.61 22.59 -15.70
C ARG A 46 -36.33 21.33 -16.56
N PHE A 47 -36.67 20.18 -15.96
CA PHE A 47 -36.69 18.81 -16.50
C PHE A 47 -37.54 18.65 -17.79
N PRO A 48 -37.34 17.54 -18.50
CA PRO A 48 -38.47 16.71 -18.90
C PRO A 48 -38.36 15.25 -18.41
N MET A 49 -39.52 14.73 -18.00
CA MET A 49 -39.78 13.37 -17.53
C MET A 49 -39.72 12.35 -18.67
N HIS A 50 -39.16 11.16 -18.38
CA HIS A 50 -39.43 9.93 -19.11
C HIS A 50 -40.46 9.06 -18.35
N PRO A 51 -41.38 8.38 -19.06
CA PRO A 51 -42.47 7.62 -18.45
C PRO A 51 -42.03 6.22 -17.94
N PRO A 52 -42.65 5.69 -16.86
CA PRO A 52 -42.29 4.37 -16.33
C PRO A 52 -42.94 3.22 -17.14
N GLY A 53 -42.09 2.37 -17.71
CA GLY A 53 -42.45 1.11 -18.34
C GLY A 53 -42.90 0.05 -17.31
N LYS A 54 -43.87 -0.75 -17.74
CA LYS A 54 -44.72 -1.64 -16.93
C LYS A 54 -43.95 -2.81 -16.29
N ARG A 55 -44.26 -3.08 -15.02
CA ARG A 55 -43.88 -4.32 -14.30
C ARG A 55 -44.58 -5.52 -14.95
N SER A 56 -43.82 -6.43 -15.56
CA SER A 56 -44.29 -7.76 -15.96
C SER A 56 -43.89 -8.80 -14.90
N LYS A 57 -44.89 -9.37 -14.21
CA LYS A 57 -44.73 -10.60 -13.43
C LYS A 57 -44.49 -11.79 -14.37
N PRO A 58 -43.65 -12.78 -14.02
CA PRO A 58 -43.88 -14.14 -14.46
C PRO A 58 -44.68 -14.92 -13.42
N ARG A 59 -45.50 -15.81 -13.96
CA ARG A 59 -46.58 -16.61 -13.37
C ARG A 59 -46.10 -17.58 -12.29
N SER A 60 -46.97 -17.74 -11.29
CA SER A 60 -47.13 -18.97 -10.51
C SER A 60 -47.64 -20.11 -11.40
N ASN A 61 -47.11 -21.31 -11.24
CA ASN A 61 -47.92 -22.53 -11.04
C ASN A 61 -47.07 -23.71 -10.51
N PRO A 62 -47.73 -24.69 -9.87
CA PRO A 62 -47.22 -25.41 -8.70
C PRO A 62 -46.63 -26.78 -9.05
N GLY A 63 -45.76 -27.29 -8.17
CA GLY A 63 -45.21 -28.63 -8.29
C GLY A 63 -44.31 -28.96 -7.11
N LEU A 64 -44.96 -29.33 -5.99
CA LEU A 64 -44.34 -29.88 -4.81
C LEU A 64 -43.71 -31.24 -5.16
N LEU A 65 -42.38 -31.39 -5.04
CA LEU A 65 -41.81 -32.69 -4.71
C LEU A 65 -40.72 -32.50 -3.66
N LEU A 66 -41.12 -32.86 -2.45
CA LEU A 66 -40.34 -32.89 -1.24
C LEU A 66 -39.21 -33.91 -1.41
N GLN A 67 -37.96 -33.45 -1.44
CA GLN A 67 -36.84 -34.30 -1.03
C GLN A 67 -35.95 -33.50 -0.10
N SER A 68 -36.06 -33.85 1.17
CA SER A 68 -35.23 -33.43 2.28
C SER A 68 -33.76 -33.65 1.98
N GLY A 69 -33.07 -32.57 1.64
CA GLY A 69 -31.62 -32.48 1.72
C GLY A 69 -31.31 -31.21 2.50
N LEU A 70 -30.91 -31.36 3.76
CA LEU A 70 -30.24 -30.31 4.52
C LEU A 70 -28.95 -29.97 3.78
N THR A 71 -29.00 -29.02 2.84
CA THR A 71 -27.80 -28.32 2.39
C THR A 71 -27.36 -27.47 3.56
N LEU A 72 -26.55 -28.07 4.45
CA LEU A 72 -25.65 -27.33 5.30
C LEU A 72 -24.77 -26.52 4.33
N GLU A 73 -25.17 -25.28 4.09
CA GLU A 73 -24.27 -24.21 3.69
C GLU A 73 -23.18 -24.18 4.76
N LYS A 74 -22.11 -24.93 4.52
CA LYS A 74 -20.88 -24.88 5.29
C LYS A 74 -20.28 -23.52 4.96
N HIS A 75 -20.82 -22.48 5.58
CA HIS A 75 -20.07 -21.26 5.80
C HIS A 75 -18.75 -21.76 6.39
N GLN A 76 -17.68 -21.64 5.59
CA GLN A 76 -16.36 -21.54 6.17
C GLN A 76 -16.47 -20.36 7.12
N SER A 77 -16.76 -20.64 8.39
CA SER A 77 -16.40 -19.76 9.48
C SER A 77 -14.89 -19.70 9.38
N MET A 78 -14.36 -18.82 8.52
CA MET A 78 -13.07 -18.23 8.77
C MET A 78 -13.14 -17.88 10.23
N THR A 79 -12.33 -18.54 11.05
CA THR A 79 -12.22 -18.26 12.46
C THR A 79 -11.92 -16.78 12.53
N THR A 80 -12.93 -15.94 12.75
CA THR A 80 -12.77 -14.49 12.76
C THR A 80 -11.97 -14.23 14.00
N ILE A 81 -10.66 -14.07 13.80
CA ILE A 81 -9.74 -13.64 14.84
C ILE A 81 -10.18 -12.23 15.18
N ASP A 82 -10.95 -12.11 16.26
CA ASP A 82 -11.46 -10.84 16.74
C ASP A 82 -10.40 -10.19 17.64
N SER A 83 -9.94 -9.02 17.23
CA SER A 83 -9.02 -8.20 18.00
C SER A 83 -9.42 -6.74 17.79
N LEU A 84 -9.35 -5.92 18.84
CA LEU A 84 -9.85 -4.54 18.81
C LEU A 84 -8.71 -3.51 18.94
N PRO A 85 -7.86 -3.30 17.92
CA PRO A 85 -6.71 -2.39 17.98
C PRO A 85 -6.99 -0.97 18.48
N TYR A 86 -8.18 -0.40 18.22
CA TYR A 86 -8.50 0.96 18.68
C TYR A 86 -8.99 1.02 20.14
N TYR A 87 -9.36 -0.12 20.73
CA TYR A 87 -9.87 -0.23 22.10
C TYR A 87 -8.83 -0.83 23.04
N ASP A 88 -8.17 -1.91 22.62
CA ASP A 88 -7.17 -2.65 23.39
C ASP A 88 -5.88 -1.83 23.50
N ARG A 89 -5.65 -1.20 24.67
CA ARG A 89 -4.44 -0.40 24.96
C ARG A 89 -3.43 -1.13 25.83
N ASP A 90 -3.63 -2.42 26.06
CA ASP A 90 -2.85 -3.21 27.02
C ASP A 90 -1.37 -3.30 26.62
N LEU A 91 -1.08 -3.32 25.31
CA LEU A 91 0.30 -3.28 24.79
C LEU A 91 1.03 -1.98 25.15
N ASP A 92 0.30 -0.87 25.29
CA ASP A 92 0.85 0.43 25.66
C ASP A 92 0.90 0.61 27.19
N ILE A 93 -0.08 0.07 27.90
CA ILE A 93 -0.22 0.21 29.37
C ILE A 93 0.76 -0.72 30.10
N ILE A 94 0.94 -1.96 29.63
CA ILE A 94 1.71 -2.98 30.31
C ILE A 94 3.14 -3.03 29.72
N PRO A 95 4.17 -2.57 30.45
CA PRO A 95 5.54 -2.63 29.95
C PRO A 95 5.97 -4.10 29.76
N ASN A 96 6.73 -4.37 28.71
CA ASN A 96 7.24 -5.70 28.33
C ASN A 96 6.19 -6.73 27.90
N LEU A 97 4.90 -6.37 27.78
CA LEU A 97 3.87 -7.31 27.30
C LEU A 97 4.18 -7.79 25.87
N ARG A 98 4.57 -6.87 24.99
CA ARG A 98 4.96 -7.20 23.61
C ARG A 98 6.09 -8.22 23.55
N GLN A 99 7.15 -8.03 24.35
CA GLN A 99 8.29 -8.95 24.38
C GLN A 99 7.89 -10.33 24.92
N ARG A 100 6.98 -10.37 25.90
CA ARG A 100 6.45 -11.65 26.42
C ARG A 100 5.64 -12.39 25.37
N ILE A 101 4.77 -11.68 24.64
CA ILE A 101 3.97 -12.26 23.55
C ILE A 101 4.89 -12.78 22.44
N GLU A 102 5.88 -11.99 22.03
CA GLU A 102 6.83 -12.37 20.98
C GLU A 102 7.64 -13.61 21.35
N ARG A 103 8.08 -13.71 22.62
CA ARG A 103 8.73 -14.93 23.13
C ARG A 103 7.82 -16.15 23.06
N GLU A 104 6.55 -16.00 23.41
CA GLU A 104 5.59 -17.11 23.35
C GLU A 104 5.34 -17.55 21.91
N ILE A 105 5.21 -16.59 20.99
CA ILE A 105 5.12 -16.86 19.55
C ILE A 105 6.35 -17.61 19.06
N GLU A 106 7.56 -17.20 19.47
CA GLU A 106 8.79 -17.90 19.10
C GLU A 106 8.84 -19.34 19.64
N LEU A 107 8.35 -19.58 20.86
CA LEU A 107 8.27 -20.92 21.43
C LEU A 107 7.29 -21.79 20.64
N GLU A 108 6.12 -21.26 20.30
CA GLU A 108 5.14 -21.95 19.45
C GLU A 108 5.67 -22.20 18.04
N MET A 109 6.39 -21.24 17.45
CA MET A 109 7.04 -21.41 16.15
C MET A 109 8.17 -22.45 16.18
N LYS A 110 8.84 -22.64 17.32
CA LYS A 110 9.86 -23.69 17.50
C LYS A 110 9.23 -25.06 17.75
N SER A 111 8.12 -25.10 18.48
CA SER A 111 7.36 -26.31 18.82
C SER A 111 6.58 -26.86 17.63
N THR A 112 5.97 -25.96 16.85
CA THR A 112 5.20 -26.30 15.66
C THR A 112 6.16 -26.59 14.51
N PRO A 113 6.20 -27.83 13.97
CA PRO A 113 6.97 -28.08 12.77
C PRO A 113 6.43 -27.18 11.66
N GLN A 114 7.30 -26.36 11.08
CA GLN A 114 7.00 -25.57 9.89
C GLN A 114 6.27 -26.48 8.90
N PRO A 115 5.09 -26.10 8.38
CA PRO A 115 4.45 -26.87 7.34
C PRO A 115 5.46 -26.97 6.21
N VAL A 116 5.97 -28.18 5.98
CA VAL A 116 6.74 -28.49 4.79
C VAL A 116 5.91 -27.95 3.63
N LEU A 117 6.48 -27.02 2.87
CA LEU A 117 5.95 -26.53 1.60
C LEU A 117 5.85 -27.73 0.65
N SER A 118 4.89 -28.59 0.91
CA SER A 118 4.53 -29.72 0.11
C SER A 118 3.83 -29.09 -1.08
N ALA A 119 4.32 -29.37 -2.28
CA ALA A 119 3.92 -28.77 -3.55
C ALA A 119 2.40 -28.80 -3.87
N ASN A 120 1.55 -29.30 -2.97
CA ASN A 120 0.11 -29.46 -3.11
C ASN A 120 -0.72 -28.84 -1.97
N GLN A 121 -0.14 -28.07 -1.04
CA GLN A 121 -0.94 -27.29 -0.09
C GLN A 121 -1.26 -25.93 -0.71
N THR A 122 -2.54 -25.71 -1.04
CA THR A 122 -3.06 -24.37 -1.30
C THR A 122 -2.70 -23.52 -0.08
N PRO A 123 -1.88 -22.47 -0.23
CA PRO A 123 -1.54 -21.62 0.91
C PRO A 123 -2.86 -21.13 1.50
N THR A 124 -3.01 -21.21 2.82
CA THR A 124 -4.09 -20.50 3.51
C THR A 124 -3.79 -19.02 3.35
N HIS A 125 -4.16 -18.47 2.19
CA HIS A 125 -3.84 -17.12 1.79
C HIS A 125 -4.63 -16.16 2.69
N HIS A 126 -3.91 -15.26 3.33
CA HIS A 126 -4.49 -14.08 3.95
C HIS A 126 -5.33 -13.35 2.87
N PRO A 127 -6.61 -13.01 3.13
CA PRO A 127 -7.54 -12.53 2.10
C PRO A 127 -7.08 -11.23 1.40
N PHE A 128 -6.14 -10.50 2.00
CA PHE A 128 -5.56 -9.27 1.45
C PHE A 128 -4.37 -9.48 0.51
N LEU A 129 -3.75 -10.67 0.49
CA LEU A 129 -2.57 -10.97 -0.33
C LEU A 129 -2.91 -11.78 -1.59
N SER A 130 -4.11 -12.34 -1.64
CA SER A 130 -4.66 -13.10 -2.78
C SER A 130 -5.09 -12.25 -3.98
N GLU A 131 -5.11 -10.91 -3.84
CA GLU A 131 -5.53 -10.01 -4.91
C GLU A 131 -4.37 -9.44 -5.73
N PHE A 132 -3.13 -9.69 -5.31
CA PHE A 132 -2.00 -9.52 -6.22
C PHE A 132 -2.04 -10.71 -7.18
N PRO A 133 -2.21 -10.50 -8.50
CA PRO A 133 -1.96 -11.57 -9.45
C PRO A 133 -0.57 -12.09 -9.13
N ASP A 134 -0.42 -13.42 -9.03
CA ASP A 134 0.89 -14.05 -9.00
C ASP A 134 1.73 -13.35 -10.04
N VAL A 135 2.64 -12.47 -9.62
CA VAL A 135 3.52 -11.77 -10.54
C VAL A 135 4.25 -12.93 -11.16
N PRO A 136 4.03 -13.25 -12.45
CA PRO A 136 4.74 -14.36 -13.01
C PRO A 136 6.19 -13.93 -12.85
N SER A 137 6.97 -14.70 -12.09
CA SER A 137 8.43 -14.62 -12.13
C SER A 137 8.90 -14.67 -13.60
N ALA A 138 8.04 -15.23 -14.47
CA ALA A 138 7.96 -15.04 -15.91
C ALA A 138 7.31 -13.72 -16.39
N ARG A 139 7.77 -12.53 -15.97
CA ARG A 139 8.01 -11.53 -17.01
C ARG A 139 9.11 -12.16 -17.83
N SER A 140 8.69 -12.91 -18.87
CA SER A 140 9.51 -13.33 -19.99
C SER A 140 10.05 -12.06 -20.63
N SER A 141 11.06 -11.48 -19.98
CA SER A 141 11.98 -10.61 -20.65
C SER A 141 12.72 -11.56 -21.58
N ARG A 142 12.71 -11.26 -22.87
CA ARG A 142 13.64 -11.89 -23.82
C ARG A 142 15.09 -11.92 -23.30
N LEU A 143 15.40 -10.99 -22.39
CA LEU A 143 16.63 -10.88 -21.61
C LEU A 143 16.94 -12.05 -20.66
N ALA A 144 15.97 -12.86 -20.24
CA ALA A 144 16.19 -14.02 -19.36
C ALA A 144 16.26 -15.35 -20.13
N ASP A 145 15.94 -15.34 -21.42
CA ASP A 145 16.06 -16.50 -22.28
C ASP A 145 17.54 -16.70 -22.65
N LYS A 146 18.15 -17.76 -22.11
CA LYS A 146 19.55 -18.12 -22.38
C LYS A 146 19.81 -18.46 -23.86
N SER A 147 18.75 -18.64 -24.65
CA SER A 147 18.83 -18.88 -26.09
C SER A 147 18.78 -17.61 -26.95
N ASP A 148 18.50 -16.44 -26.36
CA ASP A 148 18.55 -15.17 -27.08
C ASP A 148 20.02 -14.81 -27.41
N PRO A 149 20.37 -14.48 -28.67
CA PRO A 149 21.71 -14.01 -29.01
C PRO A 149 22.12 -12.72 -28.28
N ASN A 150 21.17 -11.97 -27.71
CA ASN A 150 21.43 -10.80 -26.85
C ASN A 150 21.39 -11.13 -25.35
N TYR A 151 21.35 -12.41 -24.96
CA TYR A 151 21.41 -12.82 -23.57
C TYR A 151 22.74 -12.43 -22.95
N GLN A 152 22.75 -11.33 -22.21
CA GLN A 152 23.89 -10.90 -21.42
C GLN A 152 23.84 -11.59 -20.06
N SER A 153 24.55 -12.71 -19.96
CA SER A 153 24.94 -13.29 -18.66
C SER A 153 25.50 -12.17 -17.77
N HIS A 154 25.17 -12.17 -16.47
CA HIS A 154 25.83 -11.30 -15.49
C HIS A 154 27.36 -11.37 -15.68
N GLY A 155 27.95 -10.35 -16.32
CA GLY A 155 29.37 -10.32 -16.69
C GLY A 155 29.72 -10.52 -18.16
N SER A 156 28.80 -10.37 -19.13
CA SER A 156 29.19 -10.24 -20.54
C SER A 156 30.11 -9.03 -20.71
N LYS A 157 31.39 -9.30 -20.93
CA LYS A 157 32.45 -8.32 -21.26
C LYS A 157 32.40 -7.95 -22.74
N ASP A 158 31.23 -7.79 -23.33
CA ASP A 158 31.12 -7.04 -24.57
C ASP A 158 31.30 -5.58 -24.19
N SER A 159 32.56 -5.22 -23.91
CA SER A 159 32.98 -3.84 -23.74
C SER A 159 32.47 -3.10 -24.96
N LEU A 160 31.74 -2.00 -24.73
CA LEU A 160 31.32 -1.07 -25.77
C LEU A 160 32.48 -0.93 -26.77
N ASP A 161 32.23 -1.33 -28.01
CA ASP A 161 33.19 -1.25 -29.11
C ASP A 161 33.42 0.23 -29.43
N ILE A 162 34.41 0.82 -28.75
CA ILE A 162 34.85 2.21 -28.93
C ILE A 162 35.65 2.34 -30.24
N GLU A 163 36.25 1.25 -30.71
CA GLU A 163 37.04 1.22 -31.95
C GLU A 163 36.19 1.51 -33.18
N ARG A 164 34.89 1.17 -33.14
CA ARG A 164 33.89 1.59 -34.14
C ARG A 164 33.78 3.12 -34.32
N PHE A 165 34.05 3.89 -33.27
CA PHE A 165 33.95 5.35 -33.30
C PHE A 165 35.28 6.06 -33.56
N ASN A 166 36.38 5.32 -33.61
CA ASN A 166 37.70 5.85 -33.95
C ASN A 166 38.05 5.49 -35.39
N ILE A 167 38.80 6.34 -36.08
CA ILE A 167 39.38 6.03 -37.39
C ILE A 167 40.74 5.36 -37.12
N PRO A 168 40.88 4.03 -37.14
CA PRO A 168 42.20 3.43 -37.03
C PRO A 168 42.99 3.73 -38.30
N TYR A 169 44.18 4.29 -38.14
CA TYR A 169 45.19 4.24 -39.19
C TYR A 169 45.86 2.87 -39.09
N PRO A 170 45.93 2.10 -40.19
CA PRO A 170 46.62 0.80 -40.15
C PRO A 170 48.12 1.03 -39.95
N ASP A 171 48.69 0.50 -38.87
CA ASP A 171 50.13 0.62 -38.56
C ASP A 171 51.01 -0.07 -39.61
N ASP A 172 50.53 -1.16 -40.20
CA ASP A 172 51.21 -1.90 -41.27
C ASP A 172 50.71 -1.45 -42.65
N HIS A 173 51.46 -0.54 -43.28
CA HIS A 173 51.12 0.01 -44.60
C HIS A 173 51.23 -0.98 -45.77
N THR A 174 51.71 -2.21 -45.53
CA THR A 174 51.98 -3.23 -46.56
C THR A 174 50.82 -4.20 -46.78
N HIS A 175 49.88 -4.31 -45.83
CA HIS A 175 48.78 -5.27 -45.88
C HIS A 175 47.50 -4.65 -46.46
N LEU A 176 47.08 -5.12 -47.65
CA LEU A 176 45.89 -4.61 -48.36
C LEU A 176 44.59 -4.70 -47.53
N LYS A 177 44.43 -5.78 -46.76
CA LYS A 177 43.20 -6.05 -46.01
C LYS A 177 42.93 -5.02 -44.90
N GLY A 178 43.98 -4.57 -44.19
CA GLY A 178 43.83 -3.55 -43.15
C GLY A 178 43.38 -2.19 -43.70
N TRP A 179 43.80 -1.85 -44.92
CA TRP A 179 43.35 -0.65 -45.62
C TRP A 179 41.89 -0.74 -46.09
N GLU A 180 41.44 -1.91 -46.53
CA GLU A 180 40.05 -2.14 -46.93
C GLU A 180 39.10 -2.07 -45.73
N ASP A 181 39.49 -2.67 -44.60
CA ASP A 181 38.73 -2.61 -43.34
C ASP A 181 38.67 -1.17 -42.79
N ALA A 182 39.78 -0.43 -42.80
CA ALA A 182 39.81 0.99 -42.42
C ALA A 182 38.96 1.87 -43.37
N LEU A 183 38.98 1.60 -44.68
CA LEU A 183 38.14 2.30 -45.65
C LEU A 183 36.65 2.01 -45.44
N SER A 184 36.29 0.78 -45.10
CA SER A 184 34.92 0.41 -44.76
C SER A 184 34.45 1.12 -43.49
N ASN A 185 35.28 1.15 -42.44
CA ASN A 185 34.99 1.85 -41.18
C ASN A 185 34.82 3.36 -41.40
N THR A 186 35.72 4.01 -42.13
CA THR A 186 35.63 5.46 -42.44
C THR A 186 34.39 5.82 -43.23
N LYS A 187 33.98 5.01 -44.22
CA LYS A 187 32.70 5.19 -44.94
C LYS A 187 31.50 5.10 -44.00
N SER A 188 31.49 4.10 -43.12
CA SER A 188 30.44 3.95 -42.10
C SER A 188 30.36 5.18 -41.18
N GLN A 189 31.52 5.68 -40.72
CA GLN A 189 31.59 6.86 -39.87
C GLN A 189 31.14 8.13 -40.57
N LEU A 190 31.49 8.32 -41.85
CA LEU A 190 31.02 9.46 -42.64
C LEU A 190 29.49 9.49 -42.68
N GLU A 191 28.86 8.35 -42.94
CA GLU A 191 27.39 8.25 -42.94
C GLU A 191 26.80 8.45 -41.54
N HIS A 192 27.44 7.95 -40.47
CA HIS A 192 27.02 8.26 -39.10
C HIS A 192 27.09 9.74 -38.76
N GLN A 193 28.15 10.45 -39.17
CA GLN A 193 28.24 11.91 -38.97
C GLN A 193 27.19 12.65 -39.79
N ARG A 194 26.92 12.21 -41.03
CA ARG A 194 25.84 12.75 -41.85
C ARG A 194 24.48 12.60 -41.16
N LEU A 195 24.15 11.41 -40.68
CA LEU A 195 22.92 11.15 -39.92
C LEU A 195 22.85 11.97 -38.64
N ARG A 196 23.97 12.11 -37.92
CA ARG A 196 24.04 12.96 -36.73
C ARG A 196 23.72 14.41 -37.05
N LEU A 197 24.24 14.96 -38.15
CA LEU A 197 23.92 16.33 -38.57
C LEU A 197 22.44 16.50 -38.90
N ILE A 198 21.84 15.53 -39.60
CA ILE A 198 20.40 15.54 -39.90
C ILE A 198 19.58 15.48 -38.60
N ASN A 199 19.96 14.61 -37.66
CA ASN A 199 19.28 14.49 -36.37
C ASN A 199 19.43 15.76 -35.52
N LEU A 200 20.61 16.39 -35.53
CA LEU A 200 20.84 17.66 -34.83
C LEU A 200 20.05 18.80 -35.45
N ASP A 201 19.92 18.85 -36.77
CA ASP A 201 19.06 19.83 -37.46
C ASP A 201 17.59 19.63 -37.08
N LEU A 202 17.12 18.38 -37.05
CA LEU A 202 15.76 18.05 -36.63
C LEU A 202 15.48 18.41 -35.16
N ILE A 203 16.41 18.09 -34.26
CA ILE A 203 16.32 18.44 -32.83
C ILE A 203 16.43 19.97 -32.64
N GLY A 204 17.27 20.64 -33.41
CA GLY A 204 17.37 22.11 -33.40
C GLY A 204 16.05 22.77 -33.79
N LYS A 205 15.35 22.22 -34.78
CA LYS A 205 14.05 22.72 -35.27
C LYS A 205 12.88 22.43 -34.32
N HIS A 206 12.80 21.21 -33.78
CA HIS A 206 11.60 20.75 -33.07
C HIS A 206 11.82 20.39 -31.59
N GLY A 207 13.06 20.19 -31.15
CA GLY A 207 13.38 19.68 -29.81
C GLY A 207 12.87 20.58 -28.70
N ALA A 208 13.07 21.90 -28.80
CA ALA A 208 12.59 22.84 -27.79
C ALA A 208 11.06 22.84 -27.65
N ASN A 209 10.34 22.75 -28.77
CA ASN A 209 8.87 22.70 -28.77
C ASN A 209 8.35 21.36 -28.26
N HIS A 210 8.99 20.25 -28.63
CA HIS A 210 8.65 18.91 -28.15
C HIS A 210 8.87 18.80 -26.63
N TRP A 211 9.99 19.33 -26.12
CA TRP A 211 10.27 19.35 -24.69
C TRP A 211 9.24 20.14 -23.89
N LYS A 212 8.84 21.32 -24.39
CA LYS A 212 7.78 22.12 -23.76
C LYS A 212 6.44 21.39 -23.75
N LEU A 213 6.07 20.72 -24.85
CA LEU A 213 4.86 19.92 -24.91
C LEU A 213 4.91 18.73 -23.94
N SER A 214 6.03 18.02 -23.86
CA SER A 214 6.22 16.92 -22.91
C SER A 214 6.08 17.42 -21.47
N ASN A 215 6.68 18.56 -21.13
CA ASN A 215 6.53 19.15 -19.80
C ASN A 215 5.07 19.52 -19.52
N PHE A 216 4.37 20.13 -20.46
CA PHE A 216 2.95 20.45 -20.30
C PHE A 216 2.11 19.19 -20.06
N LEU A 217 2.36 18.10 -20.78
CA LEU A 217 1.65 16.84 -20.58
C LEU A 217 1.93 16.24 -19.19
N VAL A 218 3.17 16.31 -18.72
CA VAL A 218 3.53 15.88 -17.36
C VAL A 218 2.85 16.76 -16.31
N GLU A 219 2.88 18.07 -16.48
CA GLU A 219 2.20 19.03 -15.60
C GLU A 219 0.69 18.82 -15.53
N GLN A 220 0.06 18.37 -16.62
CA GLN A 220 -1.36 17.99 -16.66
C GLN A 220 -1.64 16.68 -15.93
N GLU A 221 -0.68 15.77 -15.86
CA GLU A 221 -0.85 14.46 -15.23
C GLU A 221 -0.67 14.51 -13.70
N ILE A 222 0.25 15.34 -13.22
CA ILE A 222 0.50 15.57 -11.78
C ILE A 222 -0.82 15.79 -10.99
N PRO A 223 -1.69 16.76 -11.34
CA PRO A 223 -2.91 17.01 -10.57
C PRO A 223 -3.93 15.86 -10.64
N LYS A 224 -3.87 15.01 -11.68
CA LYS A 224 -4.74 13.81 -11.73
C LYS A 224 -4.28 12.77 -10.73
N VAL A 225 -2.99 12.52 -10.66
CA VAL A 225 -2.40 11.60 -9.68
C VAL A 225 -2.61 12.13 -8.26
N GLU A 226 -2.42 13.43 -8.02
CA GLU A 226 -2.70 14.05 -6.71
C GLU A 226 -4.15 13.86 -6.28
N LYS A 227 -5.13 14.05 -7.19
CA LYS A 227 -6.55 13.79 -6.91
C LYS A 227 -6.83 12.33 -6.59
N LEU A 228 -6.18 11.39 -7.27
CA LEU A 228 -6.32 9.97 -6.97
C LEU A 228 -5.76 9.65 -5.58
N VAL A 229 -4.59 10.20 -5.23
CA VAL A 229 -4.00 10.04 -3.90
C VAL A 229 -4.93 10.61 -2.83
N GLU A 230 -5.49 11.80 -3.03
CA GLU A 230 -6.44 12.40 -2.09
C GLU A 230 -7.71 11.55 -1.96
N HIS A 231 -8.25 11.04 -3.06
CA HIS A 231 -9.40 10.15 -3.06
C HIS A 231 -9.14 8.89 -2.22
N TYR A 232 -8.02 8.19 -2.46
CA TYR A 232 -7.69 6.98 -1.71
C TYR A 232 -7.38 7.27 -0.24
N LYS A 233 -6.75 8.41 0.08
CA LYS A 233 -6.57 8.83 1.48
C LYS A 233 -7.91 9.02 2.18
N ASN A 234 -8.86 9.69 1.53
CA ASN A 234 -10.21 9.88 2.09
C ASN A 234 -10.94 8.55 2.29
N GLU A 235 -10.81 7.61 1.34
CA GLU A 235 -11.39 6.26 1.48
C GLU A 235 -10.75 5.48 2.65
N ILE A 236 -9.43 5.52 2.79
CA ILE A 236 -8.71 4.92 3.92
C ILE A 236 -9.19 5.53 5.24
N ASP A 237 -9.29 6.86 5.31
CA ASP A 237 -9.76 7.56 6.49
C ASP A 237 -11.22 7.23 6.82
N ASN A 238 -12.09 7.09 5.81
CA ASN A 238 -13.48 6.67 5.99
C ASN A 238 -13.56 5.24 6.56
N VAL A 239 -12.76 4.32 6.02
CA VAL A 239 -12.67 2.94 6.54
C VAL A 239 -12.14 2.92 7.96
N ASN A 240 -11.08 3.67 8.25
CA ASN A 240 -10.50 3.76 9.59
C ASN A 240 -11.46 4.39 10.59
N ARG A 241 -12.20 5.43 10.20
CA ARG A 241 -13.27 6.03 11.04
C ARG A 241 -14.36 5.03 11.35
N ARG A 242 -14.86 4.30 10.34
CA ARG A 242 -15.88 3.26 10.54
C ARG A 242 -15.36 2.14 11.44
N ARG A 243 -14.13 1.68 11.22
CA ARG A 243 -13.48 0.64 12.05
C ARG A 243 -13.36 1.09 13.49
N LYS A 244 -12.87 2.31 13.72
CA LYS A 244 -12.75 2.89 15.07
C LYS A 244 -14.11 2.97 15.75
N ALA A 245 -15.14 3.50 15.10
CA ALA A 245 -16.47 3.62 15.66
C ALA A 245 -17.08 2.25 16.04
N HIS A 246 -16.90 1.24 15.18
CA HIS A 246 -17.36 -0.11 15.46
C HIS A 246 -16.62 -0.74 16.65
N GLN A 247 -15.28 -0.64 16.67
CA GLN A 247 -14.48 -1.21 17.75
C GLN A 247 -14.74 -0.53 19.10
N THR A 248 -14.97 0.78 19.12
CA THR A 248 -15.35 1.48 20.37
C THR A 248 -16.72 1.06 20.86
N ASP A 249 -17.73 0.92 19.98
CA ASP A 249 -19.07 0.44 20.37
C ASP A 249 -19.03 -1.00 20.92
N VAL A 250 -18.29 -1.90 20.26
CA VAL A 250 -18.11 -3.28 20.74
C VAL A 250 -17.33 -3.32 22.05
N GLY A 251 -16.25 -2.54 22.17
CA GLY A 251 -15.45 -2.45 23.39
C GLY A 251 -16.26 -1.93 24.58
N ASP A 252 -17.09 -0.90 24.39
CA ASP A 252 -17.97 -0.38 25.44
C ASP A 252 -18.98 -1.44 25.89
N ARG A 253 -19.58 -2.19 24.97
CA ARG A 253 -20.45 -3.33 25.31
C ARG A 253 -19.71 -4.43 26.07
N LEU A 254 -18.46 -4.70 25.72
CA LEU A 254 -17.64 -5.69 26.42
C LEU A 254 -17.36 -5.26 27.85
N THR A 255 -17.04 -3.97 28.06
CA THR A 255 -16.86 -3.41 29.40
C THR A 255 -18.14 -3.44 30.22
N ASP A 256 -19.29 -3.12 29.63
CA ASP A 256 -20.59 -3.25 30.30
C ASP A 256 -20.89 -4.69 30.73
N LEU A 257 -20.59 -5.67 29.87
CA LEU A 257 -20.75 -7.08 30.17
C LEU A 257 -19.78 -7.55 31.26
N ALA A 258 -18.52 -7.08 31.22
CA ALA A 258 -17.52 -7.37 32.24
C ALA A 258 -17.94 -6.80 33.61
N GLN A 259 -18.49 -5.59 33.66
CA GLN A 259 -19.02 -4.98 34.88
C GLN A 259 -20.23 -5.75 35.42
N LYS A 260 -21.17 -6.13 34.55
CA LYS A 260 -22.31 -6.97 34.94
C LYS A 260 -21.85 -8.30 35.51
N TRP A 261 -20.89 -8.95 34.87
CA TRP A 261 -20.29 -10.19 35.35
C TRP A 261 -19.62 -10.01 36.71
N GLN A 262 -18.82 -8.95 36.90
CA GLN A 262 -18.20 -8.64 38.18
C GLN A 262 -19.24 -8.39 39.29
N ASN A 263 -20.33 -7.69 38.98
CA ASN A 263 -21.42 -7.45 39.91
C ASN A 263 -22.15 -8.75 40.27
N LEU A 264 -22.37 -9.65 39.30
CA LEU A 264 -22.96 -10.95 39.55
C LEU A 264 -22.07 -11.82 40.45
N ILE A 265 -20.76 -11.80 40.26
CA ILE A 265 -19.82 -12.49 41.15
C ILE A 265 -19.85 -11.87 42.55
N SER A 266 -19.76 -10.54 42.65
CA SER A 266 -19.76 -9.85 43.94
C SER A 266 -21.08 -10.10 44.72
N THR A 267 -22.22 -10.05 44.03
CA THR A 267 -23.51 -10.36 44.64
C THR A 267 -23.63 -11.83 45.04
N ASN A 268 -23.13 -12.76 44.23
CA ASN A 268 -23.10 -14.17 44.59
C ASN A 268 -22.26 -14.43 45.85
N ILE A 269 -21.04 -13.88 45.91
CA ILE A 269 -20.18 -13.97 47.10
C ILE A 269 -20.87 -13.34 48.32
N SER A 270 -21.48 -12.17 48.16
CA SER A 270 -22.25 -11.53 49.25
C SER A 270 -23.40 -12.40 49.73
N LEU A 271 -24.12 -13.06 48.82
CA LEU A 271 -25.22 -13.96 49.16
C LEU A 271 -24.70 -15.18 49.93
N GLU A 272 -23.58 -15.78 49.51
CA GLU A 272 -22.96 -16.89 50.24
C GLU A 272 -22.57 -16.49 51.66
N ILE A 273 -21.96 -15.31 51.84
CA ILE A 273 -21.62 -14.78 53.18
C ILE A 273 -22.88 -14.58 54.03
N THR A 274 -23.94 -13.97 53.48
CA THR A 274 -25.20 -13.79 54.22
C THR A 274 -25.86 -15.11 54.58
N ASN A 275 -25.81 -16.12 53.70
CA ASN A 275 -26.37 -17.45 53.95
C ASN A 275 -25.60 -18.16 55.08
N LEU A 276 -24.27 -18.05 55.09
CA LEU A 276 -23.45 -18.56 56.19
C LEU A 276 -23.79 -17.89 57.53
N ASN A 277 -23.93 -16.56 57.56
CA ASN A 277 -24.30 -15.85 58.78
C ASN A 277 -25.70 -16.24 59.28
N LEU A 278 -26.69 -16.35 58.38
CA LEU A 278 -28.04 -16.79 58.74
C LEU A 278 -28.07 -18.22 59.25
N LYS A 279 -27.24 -19.12 58.69
CA LYS A 279 -27.10 -20.49 59.20
C LYS A 279 -26.56 -20.52 60.63
N LEU A 280 -25.55 -19.69 60.94
CA LEU A 280 -25.00 -19.57 62.29
C LEU A 280 -26.05 -19.03 63.27
N GLU A 281 -26.84 -18.02 62.87
CA GLU A 281 -27.91 -17.46 63.70
C GLU A 281 -29.03 -18.49 63.96
N VAL A 282 -29.44 -19.24 62.94
CA VAL A 282 -30.43 -20.32 63.09
C VAL A 282 -29.91 -21.42 64.02
N GLU A 283 -28.64 -21.81 63.90
CA GLU A 283 -28.03 -22.79 64.79
C GLU A 283 -28.01 -22.30 66.24
N ALA A 284 -27.66 -21.03 66.48
CA ALA A 284 -27.70 -20.42 67.82
C ALA A 284 -29.12 -20.42 68.42
N LEU A 285 -30.14 -20.00 67.65
CA LEU A 285 -31.53 -20.00 68.08
C LEU A 285 -32.07 -21.42 68.34
N GLN A 286 -31.64 -22.41 67.55
CA GLN A 286 -31.99 -23.81 67.79
C GLN A 286 -31.38 -24.34 69.09
N GLN A 287 -30.15 -23.98 69.40
CA GLN A 287 -29.51 -24.32 70.68
C GLN A 287 -30.26 -23.67 71.86
N GLU A 288 -30.62 -22.39 71.76
CA GLU A 288 -31.42 -21.71 72.79
C GLU A 288 -32.79 -22.37 72.99
N ALA A 289 -33.50 -22.69 71.89
CA ALA A 289 -34.78 -23.37 71.96
C ALA A 289 -34.67 -24.78 72.56
N ALA A 290 -33.58 -25.51 72.28
CA ALA A 290 -33.31 -26.80 72.89
C ALA A 290 -33.06 -26.68 74.40
N ASN A 291 -32.28 -25.67 74.82
CA ASN A 291 -32.02 -25.38 76.23
C ASN A 291 -33.31 -25.02 76.98
N LEU A 292 -34.17 -24.19 76.37
CA LEU A 292 -35.47 -23.82 76.95
C LEU A 292 -36.43 -25.01 77.04
N LYS A 293 -36.44 -25.91 76.05
CA LYS A 293 -37.24 -27.14 76.13
C LYS A 293 -36.75 -28.06 77.23
N GLN A 294 -35.44 -28.16 77.44
CA GLN A 294 -34.87 -28.94 78.54
C GLN A 294 -35.27 -28.34 79.89
N SER A 295 -35.22 -27.02 80.06
CA SER A 295 -35.63 -26.37 81.32
C SER A 295 -37.13 -26.40 81.60
N LEU A 296 -37.99 -26.54 80.58
CA LEU A 296 -39.43 -26.75 80.73
C LEU A 296 -39.81 -28.21 81.00
N SER A 297 -38.94 -29.16 80.68
CA SER A 297 -39.14 -30.59 80.89
C SER A 297 -38.67 -31.07 82.27
N THR A 298 -37.92 -30.24 83.00
CA THR A 298 -37.46 -30.46 84.38
C THR A 298 -38.34 -29.71 85.36
#